data_AF-A0A538RB01-F1
#
_entry.id   AF-A0A538RB01-F1
#
_cell.length_a   1.000
_cell.length_b   1.000
_cell.length_c   1.000
_cell.angle_alpha   90.00
_cell.angle_beta   90.00
_cell.angle_gamma   90.00
#
_symmetry.space_group_name_H-M   'P 1'
#
loop_
_entity.id
_entity.type
_entity.pdbx_description
1 polymer ?
#
loop_
_entity_poly.entity_id
_entity_poly.type
_entity_poly.pdbx_seq_one_letter_code
_entity_poly.pdbx_strand_id
1 'polypeptide(L)' 'RALVAKFVEHYNTVRLHSAIGYITPADFVAGRGPTIWAERDRRLAAARELRAHRRAELHQEAA' A
#
# COMPACT_ATOMS: atom_id res chain seq x y z
N ARG A 1 31.32 -2.88 -10.23
CA ARG A 1 30.84 -2.89 -8.82
C ARG A 1 29.69 -1.91 -8.57
N ALA A 2 29.72 -0.67 -9.10
CA ALA A 2 28.64 0.31 -8.91
C ALA A 2 27.24 -0.14 -9.41
N LEU A 3 27.15 -0.87 -10.52
CA LEU A 3 25.88 -1.37 -11.05
C LEU A 3 25.17 -2.33 -10.07
N VAL A 4 25.93 -3.26 -9.49
CA VAL A 4 25.40 -4.23 -8.51
C VAL A 4 24.92 -3.52 -7.25
N ALA A 5 25.69 -2.55 -6.76
CA ALA A 5 25.30 -1.77 -5.59
C ALA A 5 23.95 -1.05 -5.80
N LYS A 6 23.78 -0.38 -6.95
CA LYS A 6 22.52 0.29 -7.31
C LYS A 6 21.36 -0.69 -7.43
N PHE A 7 21.60 -1.86 -8.01
CA PHE A 7 20.58 -2.90 -8.12
C PHE A 7 20.12 -3.38 -6.74
N VAL A 8 21.06 -3.69 -5.85
CA VAL A 8 20.78 -4.18 -4.48
C VAL A 8 20.02 -3.13 -3.68
N GLU A 9 20.43 -1.86 -3.75
CA GLU A 9 19.76 -0.76 -3.08
C GLU A 9 18.30 -0.62 -3.55
N HIS A 10 18.08 -0.60 -4.87
CA HIS A 10 16.73 -0.51 -5.42
C HIS A 10 15.86 -1.72 -5.05
N TYR A 11 16.42 -2.93 -5.17
CA TYR A 11 15.70 -4.15 -4.85
C TYR A 11 15.24 -4.17 -3.40
N ASN A 12 16.11 -3.77 -2.46
CA ASN A 12 15.82 -3.84 -1.03
C ASN A 12 14.90 -2.71 -0.55
N THR A 13 15.02 -1.50 -1.10
CA THR A 13 14.41 -0.29 -0.51
C THR A 13 13.28 0.32 -1.32
N VAL A 14 13.16 -0.03 -2.61
CA VAL A 14 12.17 0.59 -3.51
C VAL A 14 11.19 -0.44 -4.07
N ARG A 15 11.68 -1.59 -4.52
CA ARG A 15 10.84 -2.60 -5.18
C ARG A 15 9.83 -3.21 -4.19
N LEU A 16 8.55 -3.14 -4.54
CA LEU A 16 7.51 -3.91 -3.85
C LEU A 16 7.50 -5.35 -4.37
N HIS A 17 7.47 -6.32 -3.47
CA HIS A 17 7.53 -7.73 -3.84
C HIS A 17 6.26 -8.49 -3.46
N SER A 18 5.64 -9.12 -4.45
CA SER A 18 4.35 -9.83 -4.31
C SER A 18 4.39 -10.97 -3.28
N ALA A 19 5.50 -11.73 -3.22
CA ALA A 19 5.64 -12.85 -2.29
C ALA A 19 5.65 -12.43 -0.80
N ILE A 20 5.96 -11.16 -0.51
CA ILE A 20 5.96 -10.59 0.85
C ILE A 20 4.82 -9.58 1.04
N GLY A 21 3.73 -9.69 0.27
CA GLY A 21 2.56 -8.84 0.45
C GLY A 21 2.76 -7.39 -0.01
N TYR A 22 3.51 -7.20 -1.10
CA TYR A 22 3.76 -5.89 -1.73
C TYR A 22 4.34 -4.86 -0.75
N ILE A 23 5.31 -5.27 0.07
CA ILE A 23 6.21 -4.38 0.80
C ILE A 23 7.63 -4.53 0.28
N THR A 24 8.54 -3.66 0.71
CA THR A 24 9.95 -3.76 0.32
C THR A 24 10.65 -4.89 1.10
N PRO A 25 11.67 -5.55 0.53
CA PRO A 25 12.45 -6.53 1.28
C PRO A 25 13.04 -5.97 2.59
N ALA A 26 13.47 -4.71 2.61
CA ALA A 26 13.98 -4.06 3.82
C ALA A 26 12.90 -3.92 4.91
N ASP A 27 11.67 -3.56 4.55
CA ASP A 27 10.54 -3.50 5.50
C ASP A 27 10.17 -4.86 6.05
N PHE A 28 10.23 -5.90 5.20
CA PHE A 28 9.92 -7.27 5.61
C PHE A 28 10.93 -7.80 6.62
N VAL A 29 12.24 -7.67 6.34
CA VAL A 29 13.29 -8.08 7.27
C VAL A 29 13.24 -7.29 8.58
N ALA A 30 12.83 -6.03 8.52
CA ALA A 30 12.61 -5.20 9.71
C ALA A 30 11.30 -5.51 10.46
N GLY A 31 10.51 -6.50 10.03
CA GLY A 31 9.26 -6.89 10.68
C GLY A 31 8.13 -5.85 10.61
N ARG A 32 8.22 -4.84 9.73
CA ARG A 32 7.24 -3.74 9.63
C ARG A 32 5.96 -4.11 8.88
N GLY A 33 5.90 -5.30 8.29
CA GLY A 33 4.77 -5.79 7.49
C GLY A 33 3.40 -5.58 8.16
N PRO A 34 3.16 -6.10 9.39
CA PRO A 34 1.87 -5.98 10.06
C PRO A 34 1.35 -4.54 10.19
N THR A 35 2.22 -3.60 10.58
CA THR A 35 1.86 -2.18 10.71
C THR A 35 1.53 -1.56 9.35
N ILE A 36 2.32 -1.87 8.32
CA ILE A 36 2.08 -1.35 6.96
C ILE A 36 0.74 -1.85 6.42
N TRP A 37 0.43 -3.12 6.60
CA TRP A 37 -0.84 -3.69 6.12
C TRP A 37 -2.04 -3.11 6.88
N ALA A 38 -1.95 -3.00 8.21
CA ALA A 38 -3.02 -2.39 9.02
C ALA A 38 -3.34 -0.95 8.59
N GLU A 39 -2.31 -0.15 8.30
CA GLU A 39 -2.51 1.22 7.82
C GLU A 39 -3.09 1.26 6.40
N ARG A 40 -2.71 0.32 5.52
CA ARG A 40 -3.30 0.20 4.18
C ARG A 40 -4.79 -0.14 4.27
N ASP A 41 -5.15 -1.10 5.11
CA ASP A 41 -6.54 -1.51 5.29
C ASP A 41 -7.39 -0.37 5.85
N ARG A 42 -6.87 0.38 6.83
CA ARG A 42 -7.53 1.58 7.36
C ARG A 42 -7.83 2.61 6.26
N ARG A 43 -6.85 2.90 5.40
CA ARG A 43 -7.03 3.83 4.27
C ARG A 43 -8.04 3.34 3.25
N LEU A 44 -8.01 2.04 2.94
CA LEU A 44 -8.96 1.43 2.01
C LEU A 44 -10.38 1.47 2.55
N ALA A 45 -10.57 1.20 3.85
CA ALA A 45 -11.88 1.30 4.51
C ALA A 45 -12.45 2.73 4.42
N ALA A 46 -11.66 3.74 4.84
CA ALA A 46 -12.07 5.14 4.75
C ALA A 46 -12.41 5.57 3.30
N ALA A 47 -11.62 5.13 2.32
CA ALA A 47 -11.91 5.41 0.91
C ALA A 47 -13.19 4.72 0.42
N ARG A 48 -13.50 3.50 0.91
CA ARG A 48 -14.75 2.80 0.57
C ARG A 48 -15.96 3.54 1.13
N GLU A 49 -15.90 3.98 2.38
CA GLU A 49 -16.95 4.77 3.04
C GLU A 49 -17.20 6.08 2.28
N LEU A 50 -16.14 6.84 1.98
CA LEU A 50 -16.25 8.08 1.22
C LEU A 50 -16.92 7.86 -0.15
N ARG A 51 -16.55 6.79 -0.86
CA ARG A 51 -17.20 6.46 -2.14
C ARG A 51 -18.66 6.06 -1.95
N ALA A 52 -19.02 5.42 -0.84
CA ALA A 52 -20.41 5.06 -0.55
C ALA A 52 -21.27 6.31 -0.28
N HIS A 53 -20.77 7.25 0.53
CA HIS A 53 -21.44 8.53 0.80
C HIS A 53 -21.68 9.31 -0.49
N ARG A 54 -20.64 9.49 -1.33
CA ARG A 54 -20.79 10.19 -2.62
C ARG A 54 -21.82 9.54 -3.53
N ARG A 55 -21.91 8.21 -3.57
CA ARG A 55 -22.95 7.53 -4.35
C ARG A 55 -24.33 7.78 -3.77
N ALA A 56 -24.49 7.76 -2.45
CA ALA A 56 -25.76 8.04 -1.79
C ALA A 56 -26.24 9.47 -2.06
N GLU A 57 -25.35 10.46 -1.96
CA GLU A 57 -25.63 11.87 -2.29
C GLU A 57 -26.11 12.02 -3.73
N LEU A 58 -25.39 11.44 -4.70
CA LEU A 58 -25.81 11.46 -6.11
C LEU A 58 -27.17 10.81 -6.36
N HIS A 59 -27.48 9.71 -5.65
CA HIS A 59 -28.79 9.07 -5.75
C HIS A 59 -29.91 9.91 -5.12
N GLN A 60 -29.62 10.66 -4.06
CA GLN A 60 -30.58 11.57 -3.43
C GLN A 60 -30.83 12.82 -4.30
N GLU A 61 -29.79 13.36 -4.94
CA GLU A 61 -29.92 14.52 -5.85
C GLU A 61 -30.68 14.19 -7.14
N ALA A 62 -30.63 12.94 -7.59
CA ALA A 62 -31.31 12.49 -8.80
C ALA A 62 -32.78 12.10 -8.59
N ALA A 63 -33.24 12.02 -7.34
CA ALA A 63 -34.61 11.65 -6.95
C ALA A 63 -35.46 12.90 -6.68
#